data_AF-A0A6V7IN16-F1
#
_entry.id   AF-A0A6V7IN16-F1
#
_cell.length_a   1.000
_cell.length_b   1.000
_cell.length_c   1.000
_cell.angle_alpha   90.00
_cell.angle_beta   90.00
_cell.angle_gamma   90.00
#
_symmetry.space_group_name_H-M   'P 1'
#
loop_
_entity.id
_entity.type
_entity.pdbx_description
1 polymer ?
#
loop_
_entity_poly.entity_id
_entity_poly.type
_entity_poly.pdbx_seq_one_letter_code
_entity_poly.pdbx_strand_id
1 'polypeptide(L)'
;MAQCQPLLTRLIASSVTAATQAGKIIREILNKGELNIVEKGKNDLQTEADRSAQNCIIESLSRQFPDVTIIGEEGSSRCEVSPDWIVTEMDQEVLKIELPKHLENVSPKDICVWVDPLD
;
A
#
# COMPACT_ATOMS: atom_id res chain seq x y z
N MET A 1 -13.59 -17.23 -2.81
CA MET A 1 -12.69 -18.23 -2.16
C MET A 1 -11.59 -17.58 -1.30
N ALA A 2 -11.16 -16.34 -1.56
CA ALA A 2 -10.15 -15.64 -0.74
C ALA A 2 -10.55 -15.38 0.73
N GLN A 3 -11.84 -15.33 1.05
CA GLN A 3 -12.33 -15.03 2.40
C GLN A 3 -12.05 -16.14 3.44
N CYS A 4 -11.64 -17.34 3.00
CA CYS A 4 -11.22 -18.44 3.88
C CYS A 4 -9.76 -18.37 4.34
N GLN A 5 -8.93 -17.50 3.75
CA GLN A 5 -7.53 -17.39 4.16
C GLN A 5 -7.36 -16.50 5.39
N PRO A 6 -6.32 -16.75 6.23
CA PRO A 6 -5.99 -15.89 7.36
C PRO A 6 -5.89 -14.41 6.98
N LEU A 7 -6.25 -13.53 7.91
CA LEU A 7 -6.21 -12.08 7.71
C LEU A 7 -4.83 -11.62 7.23
N LEU A 8 -3.76 -12.07 7.90
CA LEU A 8 -2.40 -11.68 7.56
C LEU A 8 -2.00 -12.13 6.14
N THR A 9 -2.34 -13.36 5.73
CA THR A 9 -2.07 -13.85 4.36
C THR A 9 -2.77 -12.97 3.33
N ARG A 10 -4.05 -12.64 3.56
CA ARG A 10 -4.81 -11.77 2.66
C ARG A 10 -4.20 -10.37 2.59
N LEU A 11 -3.78 -9.82 3.72
CA LEU A 11 -3.16 -8.49 3.79
C LEU A 11 -1.84 -8.44 3.02
N ILE A 12 -0.98 -9.46 3.18
CA ILE A 12 0.28 -9.56 2.41
C ILE A 12 -0.02 -9.72 0.92
N ALA A 13 -0.99 -10.55 0.56
CA ALA A 13 -1.38 -10.77 -0.84
C ALA A 13 -1.91 -9.48 -1.51
N SER A 14 -2.73 -8.69 -0.80
CA SER A 14 -3.17 -7.37 -1.27
C SER A 14 -2.02 -6.34 -1.28
N SER A 15 -1.04 -6.47 -0.37
CA SER A 15 0.11 -5.55 -0.34
C SER A 15 1.01 -5.74 -1.56
N VAL A 16 1.20 -6.98 -2.04
CA VAL A 16 1.96 -7.26 -3.27
C VAL A 16 1.32 -6.63 -4.50
N THR A 17 0.00 -6.74 -4.65
CA THR A 17 -0.71 -6.15 -5.78
C THR A 17 -0.73 -4.63 -5.71
N ALA A 18 -0.94 -4.05 -4.51
CA ALA A 18 -0.87 -2.61 -4.27
C ALA A 18 0.53 -2.04 -4.57
N ALA A 19 1.60 -2.68 -4.08
CA ALA A 19 2.97 -2.28 -4.37
C ALA A 19 3.30 -2.39 -5.86
N THR A 20 2.79 -3.41 -6.56
CA THR A 20 2.95 -3.55 -8.01
C THR A 20 2.30 -2.38 -8.76
N GLN A 21 1.11 -1.94 -8.34
CA GLN A 21 0.43 -0.79 -8.94
C GLN A 21 1.17 0.52 -8.62
N ALA A 22 1.60 0.71 -7.38
CA ALA A 22 2.45 1.85 -6.99
C ALA A 22 3.71 1.93 -7.86
N GLY A 23 4.39 0.80 -8.10
CA GLY A 23 5.54 0.73 -8.99
C GLY A 23 5.27 1.17 -10.44
N LYS A 24 4.05 0.98 -10.96
CA LYS A 24 3.66 1.52 -12.27
C LYS A 24 3.51 3.04 -12.21
N ILE A 25 2.83 3.55 -11.19
CA ILE A 25 2.63 4.99 -10.97
C ILE A 25 3.98 5.71 -10.88
N ILE A 26 4.91 5.17 -10.09
CA ILE A 26 6.27 5.72 -9.94
C ILE A 26 6.98 5.80 -11.30
N ARG A 27 6.93 4.73 -12.10
CA ARG A 27 7.54 4.70 -13.45
C ARG A 27 6.88 5.69 -14.40
N GLU A 28 5.56 5.83 -14.34
CA GLU A 28 4.84 6.81 -15.16
C GLU A 28 5.26 8.24 -14.83
N ILE A 29 5.36 8.58 -13.55
CA ILE A 29 5.82 9.91 -13.09
C ILE A 29 7.26 10.15 -13.52
N LEU A 30 8.15 9.16 -13.31
CA LEU A 30 9.53 9.23 -13.75
C LEU A 30 9.64 9.46 -15.27
N ASN A 31 8.84 8.75 -16.08
CA ASN A 31 8.84 8.88 -17.53
C ASN A 31 8.27 10.22 -18.02
N LYS A 32 7.33 10.83 -17.29
CA LYS A 32 6.84 12.19 -17.57
C LYS A 32 7.93 13.25 -17.31
N GLY A 33 8.82 12.99 -16.35
CA GLY A 33 9.93 13.89 -15.98
C GLY A 33 9.53 15.05 -15.07
N GLU A 34 8.25 15.20 -14.76
CA GLU A 34 7.72 16.20 -13.82
C GLU A 34 7.62 15.59 -12.42
N LEU A 35 8.70 15.71 -11.64
CA LEU A 35 8.77 15.10 -10.30
C LEU A 35 7.98 15.85 -9.21
N ASN A 36 7.61 17.12 -9.47
CA ASN A 36 6.85 17.97 -8.54
C ASN A 36 7.36 17.87 -7.08
N ILE A 37 8.65 18.15 -6.92
CA ILE A 37 9.41 18.02 -5.67
C ILE A 37 8.93 19.06 -4.64
N VAL A 38 8.76 18.62 -3.40
CA VAL A 38 8.44 19.42 -2.21
C VAL A 38 9.55 19.23 -1.19
N GLU A 39 10.02 20.32 -0.59
CA GLU A 39 10.97 20.28 0.52
C GLU A 39 10.19 20.32 1.85
N LYS A 40 10.20 19.20 2.59
CA LYS A 40 9.54 19.06 3.91
C LYS A 40 10.40 19.62 5.04
N GLY A 41 11.70 19.72 4.81
CA GLY A 41 12.71 20.22 5.73
C GLY A 41 14.08 20.27 5.06
N LYS A 42 15.10 20.73 5.77
CA LYS A 42 16.46 20.85 5.22
C LYS A 42 16.97 19.46 4.78
N ASN A 43 17.18 19.29 3.47
CA ASN A 43 17.57 18.02 2.84
C ASN A 43 16.52 16.90 2.98
N ASP A 44 15.25 17.25 3.14
CA ASP A 44 14.12 16.31 3.20
C ASP A 44 13.20 16.60 2.01
N LEU A 45 13.39 15.83 0.94
CA LEU A 45 12.73 16.01 -0.34
C LEU A 45 11.69 14.91 -0.54
N GLN A 46 10.52 15.31 -1.02
CA GLN A 46 9.41 14.44 -1.38
C GLN A 46 8.96 14.74 -2.80
N THR A 47 8.80 13.72 -3.64
CA THR A 47 8.32 13.84 -5.02
C THR A 47 6.82 13.52 -5.13
N GLU A 48 6.25 13.75 -6.31
CA GLU A 48 4.91 13.25 -6.63
C GLU A 48 4.85 11.72 -6.62
N ALA A 49 5.95 11.03 -6.92
CA ALA A 49 6.00 9.58 -6.90
C ALA A 49 5.74 9.05 -5.48
N ASP A 50 6.37 9.63 -4.46
CA ASP A 50 6.18 9.27 -3.05
C ASP A 50 4.71 9.39 -2.64
N ARG A 51 4.14 10.59 -2.85
CA ARG A 51 2.74 10.88 -2.49
C ARG A 51 1.76 9.97 -3.23
N SER A 52 1.98 9.76 -4.53
CA SER A 52 1.04 9.01 -5.38
C SER A 52 1.08 7.51 -5.11
N ALA A 53 2.29 6.96 -4.90
CA ALA A 53 2.48 5.57 -4.51
C ALA A 53 1.86 5.30 -3.13
N GLN A 54 2.11 6.15 -2.14
CA GLN A 54 1.52 6.00 -0.81
C GLN A 54 -0.02 6.01 -0.89
N ASN A 55 -0.58 6.99 -1.59
CA ASN A 55 -2.03 7.12 -1.77
C ASN A 55 -2.65 5.88 -2.41
N CYS A 56 -2.03 5.34 -3.45
CA CYS A 56 -2.45 4.09 -4.09
C CYS A 56 -2.48 2.94 -3.07
N ILE A 57 -1.39 2.75 -2.32
CA ILE A 57 -1.27 1.65 -1.35
C ILE A 57 -2.30 1.79 -0.22
N ILE A 58 -2.37 2.97 0.41
CA ILE A 58 -3.26 3.21 1.55
C ILE A 58 -4.72 3.04 1.14
N GLU A 59 -5.17 3.61 0.03
CA GLU A 59 -6.56 3.47 -0.40
C GLU A 59 -6.91 2.03 -0.78
N SER A 60 -6.02 1.33 -1.49
CA SER A 60 -6.20 -0.08 -1.85
C SER A 60 -6.37 -0.97 -0.63
N LEU A 61 -5.54 -0.79 0.40
CA LEU A 61 -5.58 -1.62 1.60
C LEU A 61 -6.73 -1.20 2.52
N SER A 62 -6.95 0.10 2.75
CA SER A 62 -7.98 0.59 3.67
C SER A 62 -9.40 0.19 3.23
N ARG A 63 -9.65 0.09 1.92
CA ARG A 63 -10.93 -0.38 1.36
C ARG A 63 -11.19 -1.86 1.62
N GLN A 64 -10.15 -2.67 1.65
CA GLN A 64 -10.25 -4.12 1.86
C GLN A 64 -10.17 -4.51 3.34
N PHE A 65 -9.49 -3.70 4.15
CA PHE A 65 -9.18 -3.96 5.56
C PHE A 65 -9.47 -2.73 6.43
N PRO A 66 -10.73 -2.29 6.54
CA PRO A 66 -11.10 -1.03 7.20
C PRO A 66 -10.75 -0.98 8.69
N ASP A 67 -10.59 -2.14 9.34
CA ASP A 67 -10.27 -2.25 10.77
C ASP A 67 -8.76 -2.36 11.05
N VAL A 68 -7.91 -2.46 10.01
CA VAL A 68 -6.45 -2.51 10.15
C VAL A 68 -5.89 -1.10 10.22
N THR A 69 -4.95 -0.86 11.14
CA THR A 69 -4.25 0.43 11.21
C THR A 69 -3.22 0.52 10.09
N ILE A 70 -3.29 1.57 9.27
CA ILE A 70 -2.36 1.84 8.17
C ILE A 70 -1.79 3.24 8.34
N ILE A 71 -0.46 3.34 8.38
CA ILE A 71 0.27 4.59 8.62
C ILE A 71 1.22 4.80 7.44
N GLY A 72 1.08 5.92 6.75
CA GLY A 72 2.00 6.34 5.69
C GLY A 72 3.05 7.33 6.17
N GLU A 73 4.25 7.23 5.63
CA GLU A 73 5.36 8.17 5.86
C GLU A 73 5.00 9.62 5.48
N GLU A 74 4.33 9.80 4.33
CA GLU A 74 4.09 11.11 3.72
C GLU A 74 2.93 11.89 4.32
N GLY A 75 2.45 11.44 5.48
CA GLY A 75 1.34 12.01 6.20
C GLY A 75 -0.01 11.84 5.48
N SER A 76 -1.02 12.56 5.97
CA SER A 76 -2.35 12.54 5.37
C SER A 76 -2.36 13.38 4.08
N SER A 77 -2.31 12.70 2.93
CA SER A 77 -2.64 13.31 1.65
C SER A 77 -4.12 13.73 1.63
N ARG A 78 -4.38 14.95 1.15
CA ARG A 78 -5.75 15.48 0.95
C ARG A 78 -6.23 15.35 -0.50
N CYS A 79 -5.45 14.68 -1.35
CA CYS A 79 -5.77 14.56 -2.77
C CYS A 79 -6.67 13.34 -2.99
N GLU A 80 -7.73 13.51 -3.79
CA GLU A 80 -8.52 12.38 -4.26
C GLU A 80 -7.63 11.43 -5.07
N VAL A 81 -7.68 10.14 -4.72
CA VAL A 81 -6.95 9.11 -5.43
C VAL A 81 -7.79 8.67 -6.62
N SER A 82 -7.17 8.62 -7.81
CA SER A 82 -7.85 8.13 -9.00
C SER A 82 -8.39 6.71 -8.77
N PRO A 83 -9.66 6.42 -9.10
CA PRO A 83 -10.21 5.06 -9.03
C PRO A 83 -9.37 4.03 -9.77
N ASP A 84 -8.71 4.43 -10.88
CA ASP A 84 -7.86 3.55 -11.69
C ASP A 84 -6.56 3.13 -10.99
N TRP A 85 -6.19 3.81 -9.91
CA TRP A 85 -5.02 3.46 -9.10
C TRP A 85 -5.36 2.49 -7.97
N ILE A 86 -6.64 2.33 -7.66
CA ILE A 86 -7.09 1.48 -6.56
C ILE A 86 -7.21 0.05 -7.08
N VAL A 87 -6.35 -0.83 -6.55
CA VAL A 87 -6.42 -2.27 -6.77
C VAL A 87 -7.05 -2.99 -5.58
N THR A 88 -7.92 -3.95 -5.88
CA THR A 88 -8.60 -4.83 -4.88
C THR A 88 -8.28 -6.30 -5.08
N GLU A 89 -7.50 -6.63 -6.10
CA GLU A 89 -7.07 -7.99 -6.36
C GLU A 89 -6.00 -8.42 -5.35
N MET A 90 -5.92 -9.73 -5.09
CA MET A 90 -4.92 -10.34 -4.21
C MET A 90 -3.98 -11.22 -5.02
N ASP A 91 -2.70 -11.22 -4.67
CA ASP A 91 -1.72 -12.11 -5.29
C ASP A 91 -2.05 -13.59 -4.98
N GLN A 92 -2.25 -14.40 -6.02
CA GLN A 92 -2.71 -15.78 -5.88
C GLN A 92 -1.63 -16.74 -5.38
N GLU A 93 -0.35 -16.42 -5.57
CA GLU A 93 0.74 -17.25 -5.05
C GLU A 93 0.95 -16.98 -3.57
N VAL A 94 0.88 -15.72 -3.15
CA VAL A 94 0.94 -15.36 -1.72
C VAL A 94 -0.22 -15.97 -0.94
N LEU A 95 -1.42 -16.04 -1.52
CA LEU A 95 -2.58 -16.68 -0.88
C LEU A 95 -2.39 -18.17 -0.59
N LYS A 96 -1.42 -18.84 -1.21
CA LYS A 96 -1.09 -20.25 -0.98
C LYS A 96 -0.03 -20.46 0.11
N ILE A 97 0.56 -19.38 0.64
CA ILE A 97 1.58 -19.46 1.67
C ILE A 97 0.95 -19.88 3.00
N GLU A 98 1.49 -20.93 3.60
CA GLU A 98 1.13 -21.36 4.95
C GLU A 98 1.83 -20.47 5.98
N LEU A 99 1.03 -19.88 6.89
CA LEU A 99 1.56 -19.10 7.98
C LEU A 99 1.99 -20.01 9.14
N PRO A 100 2.97 -19.57 9.96
CA PRO A 100 3.17 -20.14 11.27
C PRO A 100 1.88 -20.07 12.10
N LYS A 101 1.57 -21.12 12.86
CA LYS A 101 0.32 -21.25 13.65
C LYS A 101 -0.01 -20.04 14.54
N HIS A 102 1.01 -19.36 15.07
CA HIS A 102 0.83 -18.19 15.93
C HIS A 102 0.39 -16.92 15.18
N LEU A 103 0.47 -16.92 13.85
CA LEU A 103 0.06 -15.81 12.97
C LEU A 103 -1.25 -16.08 12.22
N GLU A 104 -1.80 -17.28 12.27
CA GLU A 104 -3.03 -17.65 11.55
C GLU A 104 -4.27 -16.92 12.10
N ASN A 105 -4.32 -16.67 13.42
CA ASN A 105 -5.49 -16.16 14.11
C ASN A 105 -5.29 -14.76 14.71
N VAL A 106 -4.55 -13.91 13.99
CA VAL A 106 -4.37 -12.49 14.36
C VAL A 106 -5.63 -11.68 14.04
N SER A 107 -5.95 -10.72 14.90
CA SER A 107 -7.07 -9.79 14.68
C SER A 107 -6.56 -8.47 14.07
N PRO A 108 -7.43 -7.64 13.45
CA PRO A 108 -7.00 -6.39 12.81
C PRO A 108 -6.23 -5.43 13.74
N LYS A 109 -6.62 -5.36 15.02
CA LYS A 109 -5.96 -4.55 16.06
C LYS A 109 -4.54 -5.03 16.41
N ASP A 110 -4.19 -6.27 16.07
CA ASP A 110 -2.87 -6.83 16.30
C ASP A 110 -1.89 -6.50 15.16
N ILE A 111 -2.37 -5.83 14.10
CA ILE A 111 -1.62 -5.52 12.89
C ILE A 111 -1.56 -4.01 12.67
N CYS A 112 -0.37 -3.51 12.37
CA CYS A 112 -0.15 -2.16 11.88
C CYS A 112 0.67 -2.24 10.59
N VAL A 113 0.15 -1.67 9.50
CA VAL A 113 0.87 -1.57 8.22
C VAL A 113 1.55 -0.21 8.17
N TRP A 114 2.87 -0.20 7.98
CA TRP A 114 3.65 0.99 7.72
C TRP A 114 3.91 1.06 6.22
N VAL A 115 3.53 2.16 5.59
CA VAL A 115 3.69 2.40 4.17
C VAL A 115 4.82 3.42 3.99
N ASP A 116 5.93 2.91 3.48
CA ASP A 116 7.03 3.66 2.92
C ASP A 116 6.98 3.46 1.40
N PRO A 117 6.65 4.49 0.61
CA PRO A 117 6.31 4.31 -0.80
C PRO A 117 7.52 4.08 -1.73
N LEU A 118 8.72 4.53 -1.36
CA LEU A 118 9.91 4.51 -2.22
C LEU A 118 11.14 3.78 -1.64
N ASP A 119 11.11 3.29 -0.40
CA ASP A 119 12.12 2.36 0.15
C ASP A 119 11.78 0.86 -0.06
#